data_AF-A0A5C6YKI7-F1
#
_entry.id   AF-A0A5C6YKI7-F1
#
_cell.length_a   1.000
_cell.length_b   1.000
_cell.length_c   1.000
_cell.angle_alpha   90.00
_cell.angle_beta   90.00
_cell.angle_gamma   90.00
#
_symmetry.space_group_name_H-M   'P 1'
#
loop_
_entity.id
_entity.type
_entity.pdbx_description
1 polymer ?
#
loop_
_entity_poly.entity_id
_entity_poly.type
_entity_poly.pdbx_seq_one_letter_code
_entity_poly.pdbx_strand_id
1 'polypeptide(L)'
;MQATADLDLDASRAHLAAPPRLVDEAAAAPLAMPPAEGLEHLQVPVSFEIDSARIALGELASLGEGAVIELDVPLPEATVRLVCHGQTLGLGQLVAIGDQLGVRIVRMGLGLGVTSGGAAASTGLTPGLSS
;
A
#
# COMPACT_ATOMS: atom_id res chain seq x y z
N MET A 1 -27.08 36.60 -19.04
CA MET A 1 -27.59 37.65 -18.13
C MET A 1 -26.67 37.68 -16.92
N GLN A 2 -25.99 38.79 -16.69
CA GLN A 2 -24.93 38.96 -15.68
C GLN A 2 -25.53 39.21 -14.29
N ALA A 3 -24.90 38.65 -13.26
CA ALA A 3 -25.25 38.89 -11.86
C ALA A 3 -24.70 40.26 -11.41
N THR A 4 -25.57 41.18 -11.01
CA THR A 4 -25.16 42.45 -10.40
C THR A 4 -25.25 42.31 -8.88
N ALA A 5 -24.10 42.27 -8.22
CA ALA A 5 -23.99 42.37 -6.77
C ALA A 5 -23.72 43.84 -6.41
N ASP A 6 -24.55 44.41 -5.53
CA ASP A 6 -24.32 45.73 -4.94
C ASP A 6 -23.50 45.51 -3.65
N LEU A 7 -22.26 45.99 -3.66
CA LEU A 7 -21.34 45.87 -2.52
C LEU A 7 -21.32 47.19 -1.75
N ASP A 8 -21.98 47.23 -0.60
CA ASP A 8 -21.80 48.32 0.37
C ASP A 8 -20.53 48.06 1.19
N LEU A 9 -19.46 48.78 0.82
CA LEU A 9 -18.11 48.61 1.37
C LEU A 9 -17.97 49.21 2.78
N ASP A 10 -18.75 50.25 3.10
CA ASP A 10 -18.73 50.92 4.41
C ASP A 10 -19.35 50.08 5.53
N ALA A 11 -20.46 49.37 5.28
CA ALA A 11 -21.04 48.47 6.27
C ALA A 11 -20.49 47.03 6.20
N SER A 12 -19.52 46.75 5.30
CA SER A 12 -19.05 45.39 4.99
C SER A 12 -20.20 44.39 4.83
N ARG A 13 -21.29 44.83 4.18
CA ARG A 13 -22.55 44.08 4.13
C ARG A 13 -22.95 43.89 2.67
N ALA A 14 -22.76 42.67 2.17
CA ALA A 14 -23.23 42.29 0.85
C ALA A 14 -24.75 42.01 0.90
N HIS A 15 -25.54 42.78 0.14
CA HIS A 15 -26.98 42.54 -0.02
C HIS A 15 -27.23 41.79 -1.33
N LEU A 16 -27.56 40.49 -1.23
CA LEU A 16 -27.94 39.69 -2.40
C LEU A 16 -29.38 40.01 -2.83
N ALA A 17 -29.53 40.67 -3.98
CA ALA A 17 -30.83 41.08 -4.53
C ALA A 17 -31.70 39.91 -5.06
N ALA A 18 -31.20 38.68 -5.03
CA ALA A 18 -31.92 37.49 -5.48
C ALA A 18 -31.67 36.31 -4.52
N PRO A 19 -32.67 35.44 -4.28
CA PRO A 19 -32.50 34.27 -3.43
C PRO A 19 -31.40 33.36 -3.99
N PRO A 20 -30.47 32.86 -3.16
CA PRO A 20 -29.41 31.96 -3.60
C PRO A 20 -30.04 30.69 -4.17
N ARG A 21 -29.79 30.42 -5.46
CA ARG A 21 -30.16 29.15 -6.08
C ARG A 21 -29.02 28.17 -5.80
N LEU A 22 -29.32 27.07 -5.11
CA LEU A 22 -28.47 25.89 -5.12
C LEU A 22 -28.33 25.46 -6.58
N VAL A 23 -27.15 25.62 -7.16
CA VAL A 23 -26.76 24.80 -8.30
C VAL A 23 -26.75 23.38 -7.76
N ASP A 24 -27.60 22.54 -8.33
CA ASP A 24 -27.72 21.14 -7.96
C ASP A 24 -26.32 20.50 -8.01
N GLU A 25 -25.81 20.10 -6.83
CA GLU A 25 -24.51 19.46 -6.66
C GLU A 25 -24.47 18.07 -7.33
N ALA A 26 -25.52 17.66 -8.04
CA ALA A 26 -25.51 16.47 -8.89
C ALA A 26 -24.78 16.68 -10.23
N ALA A 27 -24.24 17.87 -10.50
CA ALA A 27 -23.36 18.12 -11.64
C ALA A 27 -21.87 18.19 -11.24
N ALA A 28 -21.49 17.62 -10.10
CA ALA A 28 -20.12 17.15 -9.93
C ALA A 28 -19.89 16.01 -10.92
N ALA A 29 -19.56 16.34 -12.16
CA ALA A 29 -19.06 15.37 -13.12
C ALA A 29 -17.97 14.58 -12.40
N PRO A 30 -18.00 13.23 -12.42
CA PRO A 30 -16.95 12.45 -11.80
C PRO A 30 -15.64 13.00 -12.32
N LEU A 31 -14.75 13.42 -11.41
CA LEU A 31 -13.38 13.79 -11.75
C LEU A 31 -12.81 12.58 -12.48
N ALA A 32 -12.88 12.61 -13.81
CA ALA A 32 -12.40 11.55 -14.65
C ALA A 32 -10.91 11.52 -14.38
N MET A 33 -10.47 10.50 -13.64
CA MET A 33 -9.05 10.23 -13.46
C MET A 33 -8.50 10.16 -14.89
N PRO A 34 -7.58 11.05 -15.28
CA PRO A 34 -7.00 10.98 -16.60
C PRO A 34 -6.46 9.56 -16.78
N PRO A 35 -6.62 8.96 -17.98
CA PRO A 35 -6.08 7.63 -18.23
C PRO A 35 -4.61 7.64 -17.80
N ALA A 36 -4.20 6.55 -17.16
CA ALA A 36 -2.85 6.31 -16.69
C ALA A 36 -1.91 6.08 -17.88
N GLU A 37 -1.82 7.04 -18.79
CA GLU A 37 -1.00 7.00 -20.00
C GLU A 37 0.47 7.09 -19.59
N GLY A 38 1.27 6.07 -19.91
CA GLY A 38 2.70 6.01 -19.59
C GLY A 38 3.06 5.12 -18.40
N LEU A 39 2.08 4.64 -17.62
CA LEU A 39 2.33 3.69 -16.52
C LEU A 39 2.76 2.30 -17.02
N GLU A 40 2.49 1.98 -18.29
CA GLU A 40 2.92 0.74 -18.94
C GLU A 40 4.43 0.64 -19.15
N HIS A 41 5.16 1.76 -19.11
CA HIS A 41 6.61 1.82 -19.27
C HIS A 41 7.36 1.97 -17.94
N LEU A 42 6.64 2.06 -16.82
CA LEU A 42 7.26 2.26 -15.52
C LEU A 42 8.00 0.99 -15.09
N GLN A 43 9.32 1.09 -15.02
CA GLN A 43 10.17 0.03 -14.48
C GLN A 43 10.12 0.10 -12.95
N VAL A 44 9.72 -1.00 -12.32
CA VAL A 44 9.62 -1.09 -10.86
C VAL A 44 10.57 -2.18 -10.38
N PRO A 45 11.40 -1.93 -9.34
CA PRO A 45 12.28 -2.96 -8.81
C PRO A 45 11.46 -4.07 -8.14
N VAL A 46 11.52 -5.27 -8.71
CA VAL A 46 10.88 -6.48 -8.15
C VAL A 46 11.96 -7.37 -7.55
N SER A 47 11.80 -7.69 -6.28
CA SER A 47 12.61 -8.67 -5.56
C SER A 47 11.91 -10.02 -5.58
N PHE A 48 12.67 -11.07 -5.83
CA PHE A 48 12.18 -12.45 -5.81
C PHE A 48 12.71 -13.12 -4.54
N GLU A 49 11.81 -13.31 -3.58
CA GLU A 49 12.14 -13.92 -2.30
C GLU A 49 11.71 -15.39 -2.31
N ILE A 50 12.67 -16.30 -2.08
CA ILE A 50 12.36 -17.67 -1.72
C ILE A 50 11.90 -17.63 -0.26
N ASP A 51 10.89 -18.43 0.06
CA ASP A 51 10.24 -18.58 1.37
C ASP A 51 11.03 -18.16 2.63
N SER A 52 10.34 -17.66 3.65
CA SER A 52 10.99 -17.16 4.88
C SER A 52 11.08 -18.23 5.97
N ALA A 53 12.29 -18.66 6.33
CA ALA A 53 12.51 -19.47 7.53
C ALA A 53 12.64 -18.60 8.79
N ARG A 54 12.17 -19.12 9.93
CA ARG A 54 12.39 -18.52 11.25
C ARG A 54 13.57 -19.20 11.93
N ILE A 55 14.67 -18.48 12.10
CA ILE A 55 15.87 -18.95 12.80
C ILE A 55 16.01 -18.23 14.15
N ALA A 56 16.54 -18.91 15.16
CA ALA A 56 16.81 -18.29 16.46
C ALA A 56 17.96 -17.28 16.34
N LEU A 57 17.87 -16.15 17.05
CA LEU A 57 18.88 -15.09 16.99
C LEU A 57 20.29 -15.59 17.36
N GLY A 58 20.38 -16.54 18.29
CA GLY A 58 21.66 -17.16 18.66
C GLY A 58 22.30 -17.97 17.53
N GLU A 59 21.50 -18.69 16.74
CA GLU A 59 21.99 -19.41 15.55
C GLU A 59 22.38 -18.42 14.45
N LEU A 60 21.55 -17.40 14.18
CA LEU A 60 21.86 -16.33 13.22
C LEU A 60 23.19 -15.62 13.54
N ALA A 61 23.48 -15.38 14.81
CA ALA A 61 24.75 -14.78 15.25
C ALA A 61 25.96 -15.71 15.06
N SER A 62 25.74 -17.02 14.97
CA SER A 62 26.77 -18.03 14.71
C SER A 62 26.94 -18.37 13.23
N LEU A 63 26.04 -17.88 12.35
CA LEU A 63 26.15 -18.09 10.91
C LEU A 63 27.39 -17.35 10.38
N GLY A 64 28.42 -18.12 10.09
CA GLY A 64 29.61 -17.66 9.38
C GLY A 64 29.52 -17.94 7.88
N GLU A 65 30.58 -17.57 7.16
CA GLU A 65 30.74 -17.92 5.76
C GLU A 65 30.66 -19.44 5.56
N GLY A 66 29.86 -19.88 4.59
CA GLY A 66 29.67 -21.31 4.29
C GLY A 66 28.58 -22.01 5.11
N ALA A 67 27.89 -21.31 6.03
CA ALA A 67 26.74 -21.88 6.71
C ALA A 67 25.57 -22.07 5.72
N VAL A 68 24.99 -23.27 5.70
CA VAL A 68 23.83 -23.63 4.87
C VAL A 68 22.59 -23.65 5.76
N ILE A 69 21.54 -22.93 5.34
CA ILE A 69 20.25 -22.93 6.02
C ILE A 69 19.32 -23.82 5.21
N GLU A 70 18.86 -24.90 5.83
CA GLU A 70 17.82 -25.73 5.23
C GLU A 70 16.48 -25.03 5.39
N LEU A 71 15.79 -24.84 4.27
CA LEU A 71 14.42 -24.35 4.24
C LEU A 71 13.50 -25.56 4.39
N ASP A 72 12.42 -25.44 5.17
CA ASP A 72 11.40 -26.48 5.35
C ASP A 72 10.52 -26.71 4.09
N VAL A 73 11.01 -26.34 2.91
CA VAL A 73 10.30 -26.43 1.63
C VAL A 73 11.15 -27.22 0.65
N PRO A 74 10.63 -28.34 0.10
CA PRO A 74 11.38 -29.11 -0.88
C PRO A 74 11.53 -28.29 -2.18
N LEU A 75 12.70 -28.42 -2.85
CA LEU A 75 13.01 -27.73 -4.11
C LEU A 75 11.86 -27.69 -5.14
N PRO A 76 11.14 -28.80 -5.45
CA PRO A 76 10.05 -28.78 -6.42
C PRO A 76 8.83 -27.96 -5.98
N GLU A 77 8.67 -27.72 -4.68
CA GLU A 77 7.56 -26.94 -4.10
C GLU A 77 8.01 -25.54 -3.65
N ALA A 78 9.28 -25.19 -3.90
CA ALA A 78 9.86 -23.90 -3.57
C ALA A 78 9.08 -22.78 -4.24
N THR A 79 8.24 -22.13 -3.44
CA THR A 79 7.41 -21.01 -3.86
C THR A 79 8.19 -19.72 -3.67
N VAL A 80 8.23 -18.91 -4.72
CA VAL A 80 8.91 -17.62 -4.77
C VAL A 80 7.87 -16.52 -4.67
N ARG A 81 8.04 -15.60 -3.72
CA ARG A 81 7.22 -14.40 -3.58
C ARG A 81 7.82 -13.28 -4.42
N LEU A 82 6.98 -12.65 -5.24
CA LEU A 82 7.34 -11.44 -5.96
C LEU A 82 7.01 -10.25 -5.06
N VAL A 83 8.04 -9.53 -4.60
CA VAL A 83 7.89 -8.39 -3.69
C VAL A 83 8.36 -7.13 -4.39
N CYS A 84 7.53 -6.10 -4.35
CA CYS A 84 7.85 -4.80 -4.93
C CYS A 84 7.52 -3.73 -3.90
N HIS A 85 8.51 -2.90 -3.55
CA HIS A 85 8.37 -1.90 -2.49
C HIS A 85 7.75 -2.45 -1.18
N GLY A 86 8.09 -3.68 -0.81
CA GLY A 86 7.56 -4.35 0.39
C GLY A 86 6.14 -4.93 0.24
N GLN A 87 5.50 -4.78 -0.92
CA GLN A 87 4.19 -5.37 -1.21
C GLN A 87 4.36 -6.67 -2.01
N THR A 88 3.62 -7.72 -1.62
CA THR A 88 3.65 -8.99 -2.37
C THR A 88 2.75 -8.87 -3.58
N LEU A 89 3.33 -8.94 -4.77
CA LEU A 89 2.62 -8.88 -6.05
C LEU A 89 2.01 -10.23 -6.46
N GLY A 90 2.64 -11.32 -6.04
CA GLY A 90 2.23 -12.66 -6.44
C GLY A 90 3.17 -13.78 -5.98
N LEU A 91 2.81 -14.99 -6.40
CA LEU A 91 3.52 -16.23 -6.12
C LEU A 91 3.98 -16.88 -7.44
N GLY A 92 5.21 -17.34 -7.44
CA GLY A 92 5.82 -18.10 -8.52
C GLY A 92 6.48 -19.37 -8.02
N GLN A 93 6.92 -20.21 -8.95
CA GLN A 93 7.72 -21.40 -8.69
C GLN A 93 9.07 -21.25 -9.36
N LEU A 94 10.11 -21.69 -8.68
CA LEU A 94 11.46 -21.69 -9.23
C LEU A 94 11.58 -22.74 -10.35
N VAL A 95 12.16 -22.37 -11.48
CA VAL A 95 12.38 -23.26 -12.63
C VAL A 95 13.79 -23.08 -13.17
N ALA A 96 14.43 -24.17 -13.59
CA ALA A 96 15.69 -24.09 -14.32
C ALA A 96 15.41 -23.97 -15.83
N ILE A 97 16.01 -22.98 -16.48
CA ILE A 97 15.92 -22.74 -17.93
C ILE A 97 17.34 -22.86 -18.49
N GLY A 98 17.72 -24.09 -18.89
CA GLY A 98 19.11 -24.39 -19.24
C GLY A 98 20.01 -24.19 -18.02
N ASP A 99 20.96 -23.27 -18.14
CA ASP A 99 21.88 -22.88 -17.06
C ASP A 99 21.41 -21.67 -16.24
N GLN A 100 20.19 -21.17 -16.50
CA GLN A 100 19.65 -19.97 -15.86
C GLN A 100 18.51 -20.29 -14.90
N LEU A 101 18.40 -19.48 -13.86
CA LEU A 101 17.28 -19.52 -12.93
C LEU A 101 16.10 -18.70 -13.48
N GLY A 102 14.93 -19.31 -13.54
CA GLY A 102 13.67 -18.67 -13.92
C GLY A 102 12.63 -18.79 -12.81
N VAL A 103 11.59 -17.96 -12.92
CA VAL A 103 10.42 -18.02 -12.04
C VAL A 103 9.17 -18.14 -12.90
N ARG A 104 8.42 -19.23 -12.74
CA ARG A 104 7.11 -19.41 -13.38
C ARG A 104 6.04 -18.83 -12.47
N ILE A 105 5.30 -17.85 -12.96
CA ILE A 105 4.19 -17.24 -12.20
C ILE A 105 3.07 -18.26 -12.03
N VAL A 106 2.69 -18.54 -10.78
CA VAL A 106 1.58 -19.44 -10.42
C VAL A 106 0.31 -18.64 -10.14
N ARG A 107 0.46 -17.50 -9.45
CA ARG A 107 -0.66 -16.64 -9.10
C ARG A 107 -0.20 -15.19 -9.02
N MET A 108 -0.93 -14.30 -9.68
CA MET A 108 -0.83 -12.86 -9.47
C MET A 108 -1.99 -12.39 -8.61
N GLY A 109 -1.70 -11.48 -7.69
CA GLY A 109 -2.69 -10.88 -6.82
C GLY A 109 -1.96 -9.88 -5.96
N LEU A 110 -2.22 -8.59 -6.19
CA LEU A 110 -1.72 -7.52 -5.34
C LEU A 110 -2.17 -7.83 -3.92
N GLY A 111 -1.25 -8.31 -3.10
CA GLY A 111 -1.42 -8.46 -1.68
C GLY A 111 -1.46 -7.07 -1.08
N LEU A 112 -2.58 -6.37 -1.26
CA LEU A 112 -3.03 -5.30 -0.38
C LEU A 112 -3.29 -5.97 0.97
N GLY A 113 -2.21 -6.37 1.63
CA GLY A 113 -2.22 -6.77 3.02
C GLY A 113 -2.66 -5.52 3.76
N VAL A 114 -3.94 -5.47 4.12
CA VAL A 114 -4.41 -4.56 5.14
C VAL A 114 -3.72 -4.98 6.43
N THR A 115 -2.49 -4.52 6.63
CA THR A 115 -1.82 -4.61 7.93
C THR A 115 -2.46 -3.54 8.81
N SER A 116 -3.73 -3.77 9.16
CA SER A 116 -4.41 -3.10 10.27
C SER A 116 -3.82 -3.66 11.57
N GLY A 117 -2.53 -3.41 11.77
CA GLY A 117 -1.74 -3.77 12.93
C GLY A 117 -1.12 -2.52 13.56
N GLY A 118 -1.97 -1.54 13.87
CA GLY A 118 -1.58 -0.31 14.57
C GLY A 118 -2.25 -0.23 15.92
N ALA A 119 -1.53 -0.69 16.95
CA ALA A 119 -1.88 -0.61 18.35
C ALA A 119 -1.91 0.84 18.83
N ALA A 120 -3.07 1.33 19.26
CA ALA A 120 -3.14 2.39 20.27
C ALA A 120 -3.19 1.71 21.64
N ALA A 121 -2.01 1.44 22.21
CA ALA A 121 -1.85 1.26 23.63
C ALA A 121 -2.17 2.60 24.32
N SER A 122 -3.44 2.84 24.64
CA SER A 122 -3.82 3.91 25.55
C SER A 122 -3.61 3.42 26.99
N THR A 123 -2.44 3.77 27.50
CA THR A 123 -2.18 4.29 28.84
C THR A 123 -3.00 3.73 29.99
N GLY A 124 -2.32 3.02 30.89
CA GLY A 124 -2.82 2.67 32.20
C GLY A 124 -3.36 3.89 32.95
N LEU A 125 -4.60 3.76 33.43
CA LEU A 125 -5.22 4.66 34.37
C LEU A 125 -5.24 3.94 35.73
N THR A 126 -4.22 4.18 36.55
CA THR A 126 -4.42 4.29 38.00
C THR A 126 -4.39 5.78 38.31
N PRO A 127 -5.53 6.36 38.74
CA PRO A 127 -5.54 6.96 40.05
C PRO A 127 -6.91 6.82 40.74
N GLY A 128 -6.91 6.67 42.07
CA GLY A 128 -8.15 6.63 42.83
C GLY A 128 -7.99 6.18 44.27
N LEU A 129 -6.96 6.67 44.97
CA LEU A 129 -7.01 6.76 46.43
C LEU A 129 -7.89 7.98 46.73
N SER A 130 -9.08 7.78 47.29
CA SER A 130 -9.75 8.85 48.03
C SER A 130 -10.66 8.24 49.09
N SER A 131 -10.21 8.46 50.33
CA SER A 131 -10.87 8.40 51.65
C SER A 131 -11.75 7.21 52.02
#